data_AF-A0A455VWC6-F1
#
_entry.id   AF-A0A455VWC6-F1
#
_cell.length_a   1.000
_cell.length_b   1.000
_cell.length_c   1.000
_cell.angle_alpha   90.00
_cell.angle_beta   90.00
_cell.angle_gamma   90.00
#
_symmetry.space_group_name_H-M   'P 1'
#
loop_
_entity.id
_entity.type
_entity.pdbx_description
1 polymer ?
#
loop_
_entity_poly.entity_id
_entity_poly.type
_entity_poly.pdbx_seq_one_letter_code
_entity_poly.pdbx_strand_id
1 'polypeptide(L)'
;MKMIDKTISQFIDYYSAINMRPPHILNEIYHPDVILIDPFGCYYGLNKLKKALSPLVLNLNVHYLLTDEPLRNDRSFAITWTLYWSHPILTFNTIAELNGCTYACIYKGKIISQENYYDLGEFLYEKIPLLKCAIKKIKINQMNEDPGAASDSDHG
;
A
#
# COMPACT_ATOMS: atom_id res chain seq x y z
N MET A 1 11.37 1.17 -29.39
CA MET A 1 10.97 1.20 -27.97
C MET A 1 11.11 -0.20 -27.41
N LYS A 2 11.87 -0.42 -26.33
CA LYS A 2 11.98 -1.78 -25.77
C LYS A 2 10.63 -2.18 -25.20
N MET A 3 10.32 -3.48 -25.22
CA MET A 3 9.05 -4.00 -24.72
C MET A 3 8.79 -3.58 -23.26
N ILE A 4 9.85 -3.53 -22.44
CA ILE A 4 9.76 -3.10 -21.05
C ILE A 4 9.34 -1.63 -20.92
N ASP A 5 9.89 -0.73 -21.74
CA ASP A 5 9.55 0.71 -21.68
C ASP A 5 8.06 0.92 -21.92
N LYS A 6 7.49 0.18 -22.89
CA LYS A 6 6.06 0.19 -23.16
C LYS A 6 5.25 -0.27 -21.94
N THR A 7 5.61 -1.40 -21.34
CA THR A 7 4.88 -1.94 -20.19
C THR A 7 4.95 -0.99 -18.98
N ILE A 8 6.11 -0.36 -18.75
CA ILE A 8 6.30 0.64 -17.70
C ILE A 8 5.41 1.86 -17.97
N SER A 9 5.40 2.39 -19.19
CA SER A 9 4.52 3.52 -19.54
C SER A 9 3.04 3.18 -19.32
N GLN A 10 2.60 2.00 -19.76
CA GLN A 10 1.21 1.56 -19.54
C GLN A 10 0.88 1.40 -18.05
N PHE A 11 1.83 0.92 -17.24
CA PHE A 11 1.68 0.84 -15.79
C PHE A 11 1.51 2.23 -15.18
N ILE A 12 2.41 3.17 -15.50
CA ILE A 12 2.37 4.54 -14.99
C ILE A 12 1.05 5.22 -15.39
N ASP A 13 0.69 5.16 -16.67
CA ASP A 13 -0.52 5.76 -17.21
C ASP A 13 -1.81 5.23 -16.56
N TYR A 14 -1.80 3.95 -16.16
CA TYR A 14 -2.94 3.34 -15.48
C TYR A 14 -3.04 3.82 -14.03
N TYR A 15 -1.95 3.72 -13.26
CA TYR A 15 -1.98 4.03 -11.82
C TYR A 15 -2.09 5.53 -11.53
N SER A 16 -1.50 6.41 -12.34
CA SER A 16 -1.65 7.87 -12.19
C SER A 16 -3.10 8.34 -12.41
N ALA A 17 -3.91 7.58 -13.15
CA ALA A 17 -5.29 7.90 -13.45
C ALA A 17 -6.27 6.81 -12.99
N ILE A 18 -5.92 6.05 -11.94
CA ILE A 18 -6.61 4.80 -11.59
C ILE A 18 -8.13 4.97 -11.40
N ASN A 19 -8.58 6.09 -10.84
CA ASN A 19 -10.02 6.38 -10.65
C ASN A 19 -10.78 6.59 -11.96
N MET A 20 -10.09 6.97 -13.02
CA MET A 20 -10.67 7.25 -14.34
C MET A 20 -10.49 6.07 -15.31
N ARG A 21 -9.80 5.01 -14.90
CA ARG A 21 -9.46 3.89 -15.77
C ARG A 21 -10.30 2.65 -15.43
N PRO A 22 -11.08 2.13 -16.38
CA PRO A 22 -11.88 0.95 -16.11
C PRO A 22 -10.99 -0.30 -15.90
N PRO A 23 -11.38 -1.25 -15.03
CA PRO A 23 -10.56 -2.42 -14.70
C PRO A 23 -10.18 -3.33 -15.88
N HIS A 24 -10.88 -3.24 -17.02
CA HIS A 24 -10.54 -4.05 -18.19
C HIS A 24 -9.20 -3.68 -18.84
N ILE A 25 -8.70 -2.44 -18.64
CA ILE A 25 -7.39 -1.99 -19.12
C ILE A 25 -6.26 -2.85 -18.54
N LEU A 26 -6.45 -3.41 -17.35
CA LEU A 26 -5.49 -4.33 -16.72
C LEU A 26 -5.19 -5.57 -17.57
N ASN A 27 -6.07 -5.96 -18.52
CA ASN A 27 -5.80 -7.04 -19.47
C ASN A 27 -4.61 -6.76 -20.39
N GLU A 28 -4.32 -5.48 -20.65
CA GLU A 28 -3.24 -5.05 -21.53
C GLU A 28 -1.90 -5.02 -20.78
N ILE A 29 -1.95 -4.79 -19.47
CA ILE A 29 -0.78 -4.54 -18.62
C ILE A 29 -0.33 -5.83 -17.91
N TYR A 30 -1.27 -6.66 -17.46
CA TYR A 30 -0.98 -7.81 -16.61
C TYR A 30 -1.17 -9.15 -17.31
N HIS A 31 -0.32 -10.09 -16.94
CA HIS A 31 -0.46 -11.49 -17.30
C HIS A 31 -1.69 -12.10 -16.59
N PRO A 32 -2.43 -13.03 -17.23
CA PRO A 32 -3.56 -13.72 -16.59
C PRO A 32 -3.21 -14.36 -15.24
N ASP A 33 -1.98 -14.88 -15.13
CA ASP A 33 -1.44 -15.56 -13.94
C ASP A 33 -0.61 -14.62 -13.02
N VAL A 34 -0.85 -13.30 -13.07
CA VAL A 34 -0.12 -12.34 -12.22
C VAL A 34 -0.20 -12.71 -10.73
N ILE A 35 0.90 -12.55 -10.01
CA ILE A 35 0.92 -12.55 -8.54
C ILE A 35 1.11 -11.12 -8.05
N LEU A 36 0.15 -10.60 -7.29
CA LEU A 36 0.28 -9.34 -6.57
C LEU A 36 0.52 -9.64 -5.08
N ILE A 37 1.58 -9.08 -4.52
CA ILE A 37 1.85 -9.06 -3.09
C ILE A 37 1.72 -7.62 -2.63
N ASP A 38 0.90 -7.41 -1.62
CA ASP A 38 0.64 -6.13 -1.01
C ASP A 38 0.70 -6.31 0.52
N PRO A 39 1.02 -5.28 1.32
CA PRO A 39 0.94 -5.36 2.78
C PRO A 39 -0.42 -5.86 3.30
N PHE A 40 -1.51 -5.69 2.53
CA PHE A 40 -2.83 -6.27 2.86
C PHE A 40 -3.00 -7.76 2.52
N GLY A 41 -2.13 -8.36 1.70
CA GLY A 41 -2.18 -9.77 1.35
C GLY A 41 -1.69 -10.11 -0.06
N CYS A 42 -1.86 -11.38 -0.45
CA CYS A 42 -1.43 -11.92 -1.73
C CYS A 42 -2.62 -12.26 -2.64
N TYR A 43 -2.56 -11.83 -3.91
CA TYR A 43 -3.61 -12.01 -4.90
C TYR A 43 -3.06 -12.76 -6.13
N TYR A 44 -3.67 -13.89 -6.42
CA TYR A 44 -3.27 -14.77 -7.52
C TYR A 44 -4.24 -14.67 -8.69
N GLY A 45 -3.73 -14.25 -9.84
CA GLY A 45 -4.44 -14.11 -11.10
C GLY A 45 -5.14 -12.77 -11.28
N LEU A 46 -5.30 -12.40 -12.55
CA LEU A 46 -5.82 -11.10 -12.98
C LEU A 46 -7.23 -10.80 -12.46
N ASN A 47 -8.06 -11.82 -12.29
CA ASN A 47 -9.41 -11.65 -11.74
C ASN A 47 -9.39 -11.25 -10.26
N LYS A 48 -8.46 -11.81 -9.46
CA LYS A 48 -8.31 -11.41 -8.05
C LYS A 48 -7.72 -10.00 -7.95
N LEU A 49 -6.73 -9.68 -8.79
CA LEU A 49 -6.16 -8.33 -8.91
C LEU A 49 -7.25 -7.27 -9.17
N LYS A 50 -8.08 -7.47 -10.19
CA LYS A 50 -9.20 -6.57 -10.54
C LYS A 50 -10.17 -6.36 -9.38
N LYS A 51 -10.51 -7.44 -8.67
CA LYS A 51 -11.38 -7.38 -7.50
C LYS A 51 -10.73 -6.63 -6.34
N ALA A 52 -9.42 -6.81 -6.12
CA ALA A 52 -8.68 -6.11 -5.07
C ALA A 52 -8.60 -4.59 -5.32
N LEU A 53 -8.46 -4.18 -6.59
CA LEU A 53 -8.41 -2.76 -6.96
C LEU A 53 -9.78 -2.07 -6.92
N SER A 54 -10.88 -2.82 -7.06
CA SER A 54 -12.23 -2.23 -7.16
C SER A 54 -12.66 -1.46 -5.89
N PRO A 55 -12.51 -1.98 -4.66
CA PRO A 55 -12.80 -1.24 -3.44
C PRO A 55 -11.93 0.00 -3.23
N LEU A 56 -10.65 -0.07 -3.63
CA LEU A 56 -9.71 1.07 -3.56
C LEU A 56 -10.16 2.21 -4.48
N VAL A 57 -10.64 1.88 -5.68
CA VAL A 57 -11.10 2.85 -6.69
C VAL A 57 -12.50 3.39 -6.41
N LEU A 58 -13.38 2.59 -5.80
CA LEU A 58 -14.79 2.97 -5.60
C LEU A 58 -15.04 3.76 -4.31
N ASN A 59 -14.21 3.59 -3.28
CA ASN A 59 -14.47 4.16 -1.94
C ASN A 59 -13.44 5.20 -1.49
N LEU A 60 -12.38 5.42 -2.27
CA LEU A 60 -11.35 6.40 -1.97
C LEU A 60 -11.17 7.36 -3.15
N ASN A 61 -11.05 8.65 -2.86
CA ASN A 61 -10.47 9.58 -3.84
C ASN A 61 -8.95 9.39 -3.74
N VAL A 62 -8.40 8.52 -4.58
CA VAL A 62 -6.95 8.20 -4.63
C VAL A 62 -6.28 8.79 -5.86
N HIS A 63 -5.11 9.40 -5.67
CA HIS A 63 -4.25 9.90 -6.73
C HIS A 63 -2.83 9.42 -6.47
N TYR A 64 -2.30 8.58 -7.36
CA TYR A 64 -0.89 8.20 -7.32
C TYR A 64 -0.07 9.25 -8.06
N LEU A 65 0.82 9.91 -7.33
CA LEU A 65 1.95 10.62 -7.90
C LEU A 65 3.11 9.63 -8.00
N LEU A 66 3.34 9.10 -9.20
CA LEU A 66 4.50 8.27 -9.49
C LEU A 66 5.69 9.21 -9.70
N THR A 67 6.59 9.27 -8.72
CA THR A 67 7.76 10.14 -8.76
C THR A 67 8.95 9.39 -9.32
N ASP A 68 9.73 10.09 -10.15
CA ASP A 68 11.04 9.67 -10.69
C ASP A 68 11.02 8.65 -11.84
N GLU A 69 12.16 8.57 -12.55
CA GLU A 69 12.38 7.59 -13.61
C GLU A 69 12.50 6.18 -13.00
N PRO A 70 11.73 5.19 -13.48
CA PRO A 70 11.78 3.85 -12.91
C PRO A 70 13.15 3.19 -13.07
N LEU A 71 13.67 2.63 -11.98
CA LEU A 71 14.85 1.76 -12.04
C LEU A 71 14.46 0.47 -12.76
N ARG A 72 15.16 0.10 -13.83
CA ARG A 72 14.78 -1.05 -14.65
C ARG A 72 15.98 -1.86 -15.14
N ASN A 73 15.74 -3.15 -15.37
CA ASN A 73 16.60 -4.03 -16.16
C ASN A 73 15.78 -4.60 -17.34
N ASP A 74 16.22 -5.64 -18.03
CA ASP A 74 15.48 -6.15 -19.20
C ASP A 74 14.12 -6.82 -18.87
N ARG A 75 13.89 -7.20 -17.61
CA ARG A 75 12.74 -8.03 -17.19
C ARG A 75 12.00 -7.53 -15.96
N SER A 76 12.46 -6.49 -15.28
CA SER A 76 11.81 -5.95 -14.10
C SER A 76 12.04 -4.46 -13.96
N PHE A 77 11.16 -3.81 -13.20
CA PHE A 77 11.31 -2.42 -12.80
C PHE A 77 10.92 -2.21 -11.33
N ALA A 78 11.50 -1.17 -10.74
CA ALA A 78 11.10 -0.62 -9.46
C ALA A 78 10.72 0.86 -9.67
N ILE A 79 9.64 1.29 -9.04
CA ILE A 79 9.15 2.67 -9.11
C ILE A 79 8.69 3.13 -7.74
N THR A 80 9.10 4.33 -7.36
CA THR A 80 8.62 5.02 -6.16
C THR A 80 7.35 5.79 -6.45
N TRP A 81 6.51 5.92 -5.45
CA TRP A 81 5.26 6.65 -5.58
C TRP A 81 4.83 7.26 -4.26
N THR A 82 4.04 8.32 -4.40
CA THR A 82 3.32 8.97 -3.33
C THR A 82 1.83 8.83 -3.63
N LEU A 83 1.11 8.16 -2.74
CA LEU A 83 -0.34 8.00 -2.80
C LEU A 83 -1.00 9.12 -2.00
N TYR A 84 -1.66 10.03 -2.69
CA TYR A 84 -2.57 10.99 -2.08
C TYR A 84 -3.96 10.39 -2.02
N TRP A 85 -4.57 10.37 -0.84
CA TRP A 85 -5.88 9.76 -0.68
C TRP A 85 -6.75 10.50 0.32
N SER A 86 -8.06 10.47 0.08
CA SER A 86 -9.04 10.92 1.06
C SER A 86 -10.18 9.91 1.15
N HIS A 87 -10.61 9.65 2.40
CA HIS A 87 -11.77 8.82 2.69
C HIS A 87 -12.85 9.70 3.33
N PRO A 88 -14.08 9.74 2.79
CA PRO A 88 -15.12 10.66 3.24
C PRO A 88 -15.39 10.62 4.75
N ILE A 89 -15.27 9.43 5.35
CA ILE A 89 -15.57 9.18 6.77
C ILE A 89 -14.33 9.18 7.67
N LEU A 90 -13.14 8.82 7.14
CA LEU A 90 -11.95 8.56 7.98
C LEU A 90 -10.96 9.71 7.97
N THR A 91 -10.95 10.53 6.91
CA THR A 91 -10.05 11.67 6.81
C THR A 91 -10.76 13.02 6.91
N PHE A 92 -12.09 13.05 7.11
CA PHE A 92 -12.90 14.28 7.12
C PHE A 92 -12.56 15.21 5.93
N ASN A 93 -12.38 14.65 4.73
CA ASN A 93 -11.92 15.34 3.51
C ASN A 93 -10.51 15.96 3.57
N THR A 94 -9.70 15.65 4.59
CA THR A 94 -8.27 15.99 4.58
C THR A 94 -7.53 14.98 3.70
N ILE A 95 -6.65 15.47 2.84
CA ILE A 95 -5.79 14.62 2.00
C ILE A 95 -4.71 14.02 2.90
N ALA A 96 -4.60 12.70 2.90
CA ALA A 96 -3.50 11.94 3.50
C ALA A 96 -2.48 11.58 2.41
N GLU A 97 -1.23 11.46 2.82
CA GLU A 97 -0.12 11.05 1.97
C GLU A 97 0.39 9.68 2.45
N LEU A 98 0.82 8.83 1.53
CA LEU A 98 1.52 7.59 1.84
C LEU A 98 2.63 7.40 0.81
N ASN A 99 3.86 7.26 1.28
CA ASN A 99 5.00 6.99 0.40
C ASN A 99 5.23 5.47 0.30
N GLY A 100 5.60 5.03 -0.89
CA GLY A 100 5.83 3.63 -1.17
C GLY A 100 6.66 3.39 -2.41
N CYS A 101 6.87 2.11 -2.70
CA CYS A 101 7.45 1.67 -3.96
C CYS A 101 6.81 0.37 -4.43
N THR A 102 6.91 0.13 -5.73
CA THR A 102 6.46 -1.08 -6.37
C THR A 102 7.64 -1.72 -7.10
N TYR A 103 7.86 -3.01 -6.88
CA TYR A 103 8.72 -3.85 -7.70
C TYR A 103 7.87 -4.76 -8.58
N ALA A 104 8.19 -4.87 -9.86
CA ALA A 104 7.42 -5.68 -10.80
C ALA A 104 8.29 -6.40 -11.82
N CYS A 105 7.93 -7.65 -12.11
CA CYS A 105 8.56 -8.46 -13.15
C CYS A 105 7.66 -8.59 -14.37
N ILE A 106 8.27 -8.66 -15.54
CA ILE A 106 7.61 -8.68 -16.85
C ILE A 106 7.94 -9.99 -17.57
N TYR A 107 6.90 -10.60 -18.13
CA TYR A 107 6.98 -11.75 -19.00
C TYR A 107 6.18 -11.49 -20.28
N LYS A 108 6.83 -11.63 -21.44
CA LYS A 108 6.21 -11.38 -22.77
C LYS A 108 5.47 -10.04 -22.86
N GLY A 109 6.06 -8.99 -22.28
CA GLY A 109 5.52 -7.63 -22.31
C GLY A 109 4.35 -7.35 -21.35
N LYS A 110 4.08 -8.27 -20.41
CA LYS A 110 3.06 -8.11 -19.38
C LYS A 110 3.62 -8.34 -17.99
N ILE A 111 3.07 -7.66 -17.00
CA ILE A 111 3.46 -7.84 -15.60
C ILE A 111 3.00 -9.21 -15.10
N ILE A 112 3.94 -10.06 -14.69
CA ILE A 112 3.69 -11.41 -14.13
C ILE A 112 3.80 -11.43 -12.61
N SER A 113 4.52 -10.49 -12.01
CA SER A 113 4.51 -10.27 -10.57
C SER A 113 4.60 -8.80 -10.23
N GLN A 114 3.94 -8.43 -9.14
CA GLN A 114 4.02 -7.10 -8.55
C GLN A 114 4.08 -7.23 -7.04
N GLU A 115 4.95 -6.45 -6.42
CA GLU A 115 5.09 -6.36 -4.98
C GLU A 115 5.06 -4.88 -4.58
N ASN A 116 4.15 -4.52 -3.67
CA ASN A 116 4.07 -3.17 -3.12
C ASN A 116 4.72 -3.13 -1.74
N TYR A 117 5.48 -2.08 -1.49
CA TYR A 117 6.15 -1.81 -0.23
C TYR A 117 5.76 -0.41 0.25
N TYR A 118 5.13 -0.32 1.41
CA TYR A 118 4.78 0.93 2.09
C TYR A 118 4.48 0.63 3.56
N ASP A 119 4.47 1.66 4.40
CA ASP A 119 4.15 1.50 5.82
C ASP A 119 2.63 1.34 6.01
N LEU A 120 2.21 0.09 6.23
CA LEU A 120 0.82 -0.23 6.54
C LEU A 120 0.35 0.44 7.84
N GLY A 121 1.27 0.66 8.78
CA GLY A 121 1.03 1.37 10.01
C GLY A 121 0.73 2.85 9.78
N GLU A 122 1.50 3.54 8.93
CA GLU A 122 1.19 4.92 8.52
C GLU A 122 -0.20 5.00 7.88
N PHE A 123 -0.54 4.01 7.04
CA PHE A 123 -1.84 3.90 6.39
C PHE A 123 -3.01 3.63 7.36
N LEU A 124 -2.82 2.80 8.40
CA LEU A 124 -3.87 2.37 9.36
C LEU A 124 -3.92 3.20 10.66
N TYR A 125 -2.77 3.48 11.30
CA TYR A 125 -2.68 4.08 12.63
C TYR A 125 -3.08 5.55 12.66
N GLU A 126 -2.90 6.28 11.56
CA GLU A 126 -3.40 7.64 11.50
C GLU A 126 -4.94 7.70 11.47
N LYS A 127 -5.62 6.63 11.05
CA LYS A 127 -7.01 6.69 10.57
C LYS A 127 -8.02 5.76 11.25
N ILE A 128 -7.63 4.97 12.26
CA ILE A 128 -8.59 4.29 13.15
C ILE A 128 -8.47 4.87 14.57
N PRO A 129 -9.37 5.79 14.99
CA PRO A 129 -9.38 6.35 16.35
C PRO A 129 -9.40 5.28 17.45
N LEU A 130 -9.99 4.11 17.16
CA LEU A 130 -10.12 2.99 18.09
C LEU A 130 -8.78 2.30 18.40
N LEU A 131 -7.83 2.26 17.45
CA LEU A 131 -6.49 1.70 17.70
C LEU A 131 -5.64 2.59 18.61
N LYS A 132 -5.80 3.92 18.54
CA LYS A 132 -5.15 4.86 19.48
C LYS A 132 -5.59 4.60 20.94
N CYS A 133 -6.85 4.25 21.16
CA CYS A 133 -7.36 3.89 22.49
C CYS A 133 -6.85 2.53 22.98
N ALA A 134 -6.75 1.53 22.10
CA ALA A 134 -6.24 0.20 22.44
C ALA A 134 -4.75 0.24 22.83
N ILE A 135 -3.93 0.98 22.08
CA ILE A 135 -2.49 1.13 22.38
C ILE A 135 -2.27 1.94 23.67
N LYS A 136 -3.05 2.99 23.93
CA LYS A 136 -3.01 3.71 25.22
C LYS A 136 -3.28 2.78 26.40
N LYS A 137 -4.23 1.84 26.29
CA LYS A 137 -4.54 0.88 27.37
C LYS A 137 -3.39 -0.10 27.63
N ILE A 138 -2.70 -0.56 26.59
CA ILE A 138 -1.54 -1.45 26.74
C ILE A 138 -0.39 -0.70 27.45
N LYS A 139 -0.14 0.57 27.08
CA LYS A 139 0.90 1.39 27.71
C LYS A 139 0.59 1.72 29.18
N ILE A 140 -0.70 1.90 29.52
CA ILE A 140 -1.15 2.10 30.91
C ILE A 140 -1.01 0.80 31.73
N ASN A 141 -1.33 -0.37 31.16
CA ASN A 141 -1.15 -1.64 31.86
C ASN A 141 0.33 -1.98 32.08
N GLN A 142 1.23 -1.60 31.17
CA GLN A 142 2.67 -1.75 31.38
C GLN A 142 3.25 -0.81 32.46
N MET A 143 2.56 0.30 32.79
CA MET A 143 2.95 1.18 33.91
C MET A 143 2.31 0.77 35.26
N ASN A 144 1.36 -0.16 35.26
CA ASN A 144 0.68 -0.66 36.47
C ASN A 144 1.19 -2.03 36.95
N GLU A 145 2.17 -2.64 36.25
CA GLU A 145 2.83 -3.89 36.66
C GLU A 145 4.17 -3.66 37.36
N ASP A 146 4.35 -2.53 38.04
CA ASP A 146 5.42 -2.37 39.04
C ASP A 146 4.86 -1.98 40.42
N PRO A 147 4.24 -2.92 41.16
CA PRO A 147 3.97 -2.76 42.59
C PRO A 147 5.19 -3.28 43.37
N GLY A 148 6.36 -2.70 43.13
CA GLY A 148 7.64 -3.17 43.65
C GLY A 148 8.38 -2.17 44.52
N ALA A 149 7.71 -1.40 45.37
CA ALA A 149 8.37 -0.57 46.39
C ALA A 149 7.49 -0.35 47.63
N ALA A 150 7.20 -1.42 48.35
CA ALA A 150 6.86 -1.35 49.77
C ALA A 150 7.52 -2.53 50.50
N SER A 151 8.06 -2.23 51.68
CA SER A 151 8.80 -3.07 52.65
C SER A 151 10.23 -3.47 52.29
N ASP A 152 11.22 -2.73 52.80
CA ASP A 152 12.03 -3.20 53.94
C ASP A 152 13.14 -2.19 54.33
N SER A 153 13.08 -1.68 55.56
CA SER A 153 14.22 -1.49 56.49
C SER A 153 13.76 -0.73 57.74
N ASP A 154 13.06 -1.46 58.59
CA ASP A 154 13.24 -1.28 60.03
C ASP A 154 14.54 -2.00 60.38
N HIS A 155 15.56 -1.29 60.86
CA HIS A 155 16.70 -1.75 61.69
C HIS A 155 17.60 -0.53 61.97
N GLY A 156 17.52 0.00 63.19
CA GLY A 156 18.40 1.06 63.72
C GLY A 156 17.85 1.75 64.94
#